data_AF-A0A2V5LSV1-F1
#
_entry.id   AF-A0A2V5LSV1-F1
#
_cell.length_a   1.000
_cell.length_b   1.000
_cell.length_c   1.000
_cell.angle_alpha   90.00
_cell.angle_beta   90.00
_cell.angle_gamma   90.00
#
_symmetry.space_group_name_H-M   'P 1'
#
loop_
_entity.id
_entity.type
_entity.pdbx_description
1 polymer ?
#
loop_
_entity_poly.entity_id
_entity_poly.type
_entity_poly.pdbx_seq_one_letter_code
_entity_poly.pdbx_strand_id
1 'polypeptide(L)' 'MKANQPTVDGVTKIAQLFPSIRKIKNKSLREKVAAVWSEAITTGCGGKGWTFDELRAVKFTLLAGDIK' A
#
# COMPACT_ATOMS: atom_id res chain seq x y z
N MET A 1 -19.74 -17.60 5.64
CA MET A 1 -18.38 -17.02 5.76
C MET A 1 -17.84 -16.82 4.36
N LYS A 2 -17.66 -15.58 3.88
CA LYS A 2 -17.09 -15.35 2.54
C LYS A 2 -15.58 -15.42 2.66
N ALA A 3 -14.96 -16.34 1.93
CA ALA A 3 -13.52 -16.35 1.75
C ALA A 3 -13.14 -15.08 0.98
N ASN A 4 -12.54 -14.11 1.67
CA ASN A 4 -11.97 -12.95 1.00
C ASN A 4 -10.69 -13.42 0.31
N GLN A 5 -10.78 -13.74 -0.98
CA GLN A 5 -9.59 -13.85 -1.82
C GLN A 5 -8.78 -12.54 -1.65
N PRO A 6 -7.47 -12.60 -1.38
CA PRO A 6 -6.63 -11.42 -1.38
C PRO A 6 -6.64 -10.88 -2.81
N THR A 7 -7.44 -9.84 -3.04
CA THR A 7 -7.45 -9.13 -4.30
C THR A 7 -6.17 -8.32 -4.31
N VAL A 8 -5.19 -8.76 -5.10
CA VAL A 8 -3.95 -8.00 -5.30
C VAL A 8 -4.32 -6.73 -6.03
N ASP A 9 -4.23 -5.61 -5.35
CA ASP A 9 -4.53 -4.29 -5.89
C ASP A 9 -3.49 -3.91 -6.94
N GLY A 10 -3.97 -3.62 -8.15
CA GLY A 10 -3.12 -3.26 -9.28
C GLY A 10 -2.49 -1.86 -9.16
N VAL A 11 -1.55 -1.58 -10.06
CA VAL A 11 -0.78 -0.31 -10.13
C VAL A 11 -1.67 0.93 -9.99
N THR A 12 -2.85 0.95 -10.62
CA THR A 12 -3.76 2.10 -10.59
C THR A 12 -4.23 2.42 -9.17
N LYS A 13 -4.56 1.40 -8.38
CA LYS A 13 -5.07 1.55 -7.02
C LYS A 13 -3.94 1.93 -6.07
N ILE A 14 -2.81 1.21 -6.12
CA ILE A 14 -1.61 1.54 -5.34
C ILE A 14 -1.10 2.97 -5.64
N ALA A 15 -1.18 3.42 -6.89
CA ALA A 15 -0.81 4.78 -7.27
C ALA A 15 -1.67 5.88 -6.64
N GLN A 16 -2.81 5.55 -6.04
CA GLN A 16 -3.60 6.52 -5.29
C GLN A 16 -2.97 6.85 -3.92
N LEU A 17 -2.21 5.92 -3.34
CA LEU A 17 -1.42 6.13 -2.12
C LEU A 17 0.02 6.56 -2.45
N PHE A 18 0.62 5.95 -3.46
CA PHE A 18 2.02 6.19 -3.86
C PHE A 18 2.10 6.58 -5.34
N PRO A 19 1.78 7.83 -5.72
CA PRO A 19 1.78 8.26 -7.12
C PRO A 19 3.13 8.08 -7.84
N SER A 20 4.23 8.09 -7.08
CA SER A 20 5.60 7.89 -7.57
C SER A 20 5.81 6.54 -8.28
N ILE A 21 4.97 5.52 -8.02
CA ILE A 21 5.04 4.22 -8.70
C ILE A 21 4.90 4.35 -10.22
N ARG A 22 4.21 5.40 -10.70
CA ARG A 22 4.05 5.69 -12.14
C ARG A 22 5.37 6.06 -12.82
N LYS A 23 6.38 6.49 -12.06
CA LYS A 23 7.72 6.85 -12.57
C LYS A 23 8.54 5.61 -12.95
N ILE A 24 8.16 4.42 -12.47
CA ILE A 24 8.80 3.16 -12.87
C ILE A 24 8.42 2.86 -14.32
N LYS A 25 9.38 3.02 -15.25
CA LYS A 25 9.17 2.83 -16.69
C LYS A 25 9.01 1.36 -17.07
N ASN A 26 9.76 0.46 -16.41
CA ASN A 26 9.65 -0.97 -16.65
C ASN A 26 8.30 -1.50 -16.14
N LYS A 27 7.45 -1.99 -17.05
CA LYS A 27 6.10 -2.46 -16.75
C LYS A 27 6.10 -3.61 -15.73
N SER A 28 6.90 -4.65 -15.96
CA SER A 28 6.96 -5.82 -15.08
C SER A 28 7.43 -5.44 -13.67
N LEU A 29 8.45 -4.60 -13.56
CA LEU A 29 8.91 -4.09 -12.27
C LEU A 29 7.80 -3.31 -11.55
N ARG A 30 7.12 -2.42 -12.27
CA ARG A 30 6.03 -1.60 -11.71
C ARG A 30 4.88 -2.46 -11.16
N GLU A 31 4.53 -3.52 -11.87
CA GLU A 31 3.50 -4.49 -11.44
C GLU A 31 3.94 -5.27 -10.20
N LYS A 32 5.20 -5.74 -10.15
CA LYS A 32 5.75 -6.41 -8.96
C LYS A 32 5.78 -5.51 -7.74
N VAL A 33 6.20 -4.26 -7.90
CA VAL A 33 6.20 -3.27 -6.82
C VAL A 33 4.77 -3.02 -6.32
N ALA A 34 3.79 -2.89 -7.21
CA ALA A 34 2.40 -2.75 -6.82
C ALA A 34 1.88 -3.98 -6.03
N ALA A 35 2.24 -5.19 -6.46
CA ALA A 35 1.87 -6.42 -5.78
C ALA A 35 2.43 -6.50 -4.36
N VAL A 36 3.73 -6.20 -4.17
CA VAL A 36 4.38 -6.17 -2.84
C VAL A 36 3.70 -5.16 -1.92
N TRP A 37 3.42 -3.96 -2.43
CA TRP A 37 2.70 -2.95 -1.63
C TRP A 37 1.27 -3.36 -1.31
N SER A 38 0.56 -3.96 -2.26
CA SER A 38 -0.79 -4.48 -2.01
C SER A 38 -0.77 -5.51 -0.90
N GLU A 39 0.15 -6.47 -0.96
CA GLU A 39 0.27 -7.52 0.07
C GLU A 39 0.61 -6.92 1.44
N ALA A 40 1.57 -6.00 1.49
CA ALA A 40 1.97 -5.33 2.73
C ALA A 40 0.80 -4.55 3.35
N ILE A 41 -0.03 -3.91 2.52
CA ILE A 41 -1.20 -3.16 2.98
C ILE A 41 -2.31 -4.11 3.44
N THR A 42 -2.72 -5.08 2.62
CA THR A 42 -3.94 -5.88 2.87
C THR A 42 -3.71 -7.09 3.79
N THR A 43 -2.49 -7.62 3.83
CA THR A 43 -2.12 -8.83 4.60
C THR A 43 -1.09 -8.56 5.69
N GLY A 44 -0.46 -7.38 5.69
CA GLY A 44 0.55 -6.99 6.67
C GLY A 44 0.11 -7.10 8.13
N CYS A 45 1.07 -7.05 9.06
CA CYS A 45 0.84 -7.18 10.50
C CYS A 45 0.17 -8.49 10.94
N GLY A 46 0.47 -9.61 10.26
CA GLY A 46 -0.05 -10.94 10.62
C GLY A 46 -1.53 -11.13 10.27
N GLY A 47 -1.96 -10.64 9.10
CA GLY A 47 -3.36 -10.71 8.66
C GLY A 47 -4.24 -9.58 9.18
N LYS A 48 -3.64 -8.57 9.82
CA LYS A 48 -4.31 -7.33 10.26
C LYS A 48 -3.92 -6.17 9.36
N GLY A 49 -4.07 -6.39 8.06
CA GLY A 49 -3.84 -5.36 7.07
C GLY A 49 -4.85 -4.23 7.18
N TRP A 50 -4.59 -3.16 6.44
CA TRP A 50 -5.37 -1.95 6.40
C TRP A 50 -6.09 -1.85 5.07
N THR A 51 -7.26 -1.24 5.08
CA THR A 51 -7.90 -0.71 3.88
C THR A 51 -7.24 0.61 3.49
N PHE A 52 -7.45 1.02 2.24
CA PHE A 52 -6.93 2.29 1.73
C PHE A 52 -7.52 3.50 2.48
N ASP A 53 -8.78 3.42 2.87
CA ASP A 53 -9.45 4.49 3.60
C ASP A 53 -8.93 4.60 5.02
N GLU A 54 -8.68 3.47 5.69
CA GLU A 54 -8.04 3.45 7.01
C GLU A 54 -6.63 4.05 6.94
N LEU A 55 -5.81 3.68 5.95
CA LEU A 55 -4.48 4.27 5.76
C LEU A 55 -4.52 5.78 5.52
N ARG A 56 -5.48 6.27 4.73
CA ARG A 56 -5.64 7.72 4.50
C ARG A 56 -6.14 8.46 5.75
N ALA A 57 -6.91 7.78 6.59
CA ALA A 57 -7.40 8.33 7.84
C ALA A 57 -6.33 8.37 8.94
N VAL A 58 -5.22 7.62 8.79
CA VAL A 58 -4.07 7.71 9.71
C VAL A 58 -3.51 9.12 9.64
N LYS A 59 -3.78 9.90 10.69
CA LYS A 59 -3.03 11.12 10.96
C LYS A 59 -1.62 10.69 11.33
N PHE A 60 -0.67 10.85 10.42
CA PHE A 60 0.74 10.78 10.78
C PHE A 60 1.04 11.95 11.71
N THR A 61 0.90 11.74 13.02
CA THR A 61 1.68 12.48 13.98
C THR A 61 3.12 12.08 13.72
N LEU A 62 3.89 12.96 13.10
CA LEU A 62 5.34 12.86 13.09
C LEU A 62 5.77 12.70 14.56
N LEU A 63 6.12 11.48 14.96
CA LEU A 63 6.86 11.21 16.19
C LEU A 63 8.34 11.60 16.01
N ALA A 64 8.62 12.57 15.14
CA ALA A 64 9.89 13.24 15.14
C ALA A 64 9.81 14.28 16.26
N GLY A 65 10.24 13.89 17.47
CA GLY A 65 10.76 14.89 18.40
C GLY A 65 11.90 15.66 17.72
N ASP A 66 12.17 16.88 18.20
CA ASP A 66 13.10 17.83 17.60
C ASP A 66 14.33 17.15 16.96
N ILE A 67 14.46 17.27 15.64
CA ILE A 67 15.69 16.90 14.94
C ILE A 67 16.71 17.98 15.31
N LYS A 68 17.72 17.60 16.10
CA LYS A 68 18.90 18.43 16.40
C LYS A 68 19.98 18.25 15.36
#